data_AF-A0A6C0ERM6-F1
#
_entry.id   AF-A0A6C0ERM6-F1
#
_cell.length_a   1.000
_cell.length_b   1.000
_cell.length_c   1.000
_cell.angle_alpha   90.00
_cell.angle_beta   90.00
_cell.angle_gamma   90.00
#
_symmetry.space_group_name_H-M   'P 1'
#
loop_
_entity.id
_entity.type
_entity.pdbx_description
1 polymer ?
#
loop_
_entity_poly.entity_id
_entity_poly.type
_entity_poly.pdbx_seq_one_letter_code
_entity_poly.pdbx_strand_id
1 'polypeptide(L)'
;MSTPTDCLVLKIEEYGTDDGKLDTVLFILYDKLQRRYIIRGKRNHSTKYIFYPFSFMCNNSKDLTDFISFAICRKNLCNYVLYNYDNLPFSSDDITYEFLNENESYSYELAGYDNVKFNKKKLTKHLKMLNNVFNYY
;
A
#
# COMPACT_ATOMS: atom_id res chain seq x y z
N MET A 1 -27.38 8.85 -2.77
CA MET A 1 -26.46 7.88 -2.14
C MET A 1 -25.16 7.98 -2.92
N SER A 2 -24.08 8.44 -2.29
CA SER A 2 -22.77 8.53 -2.95
C SER A 2 -22.17 7.14 -3.03
N THR A 3 -22.06 6.60 -4.23
CA THR A 3 -21.36 5.36 -4.55
C THR A 3 -19.90 5.45 -4.11
N PRO A 4 -19.30 4.34 -3.64
CA PRO A 4 -17.90 4.34 -3.20
C PRO A 4 -17.01 4.80 -4.34
N THR A 5 -16.03 5.63 -4.02
CA THR A 5 -14.96 5.96 -4.96
C THR A 5 -14.12 4.71 -5.15
N ASP A 6 -14.14 4.11 -6.34
CA ASP A 6 -13.12 3.17 -6.78
C ASP A 6 -11.75 3.78 -6.45
N CYS A 7 -11.08 3.18 -5.47
CA CYS A 7 -9.82 3.69 -4.98
C CYS A 7 -8.74 2.70 -5.35
N LEU A 8 -7.76 3.19 -6.10
CA LEU A 8 -6.54 2.44 -6.33
C LEU A 8 -5.84 2.19 -4.99
N VAL A 9 -5.53 0.93 -4.73
CA VAL A 9 -4.72 0.52 -3.58
C VAL A 9 -3.42 -0.07 -4.10
N LEU A 10 -2.29 0.55 -3.74
CA LEU A 10 -0.97 0.00 -3.99
C LEU A 10 -0.55 -0.87 -2.79
N LYS A 11 -0.37 -2.16 -3.02
CA LYS A 11 0.31 -3.08 -2.11
C LYS A 11 1.80 -3.11 -2.43
N ILE A 12 2.62 -3.05 -1.38
CA ILE A 12 4.06 -3.25 -1.44
C ILE A 12 4.39 -4.38 -0.47
N GLU A 13 5.01 -5.43 -0.98
CA GLU A 13 5.52 -6.54 -0.18
C GLU A 13 7.04 -6.50 -0.24
N GLU A 14 7.69 -6.45 0.92
CA GLU A 14 9.14 -6.47 1.04
C GLU A 14 9.62 -7.87 1.41
N TYR A 15 10.59 -8.40 0.67
CA TYR A 15 11.20 -9.70 0.94
C TYR A 15 12.67 -9.55 1.33
N GLY A 16 13.04 -10.16 2.47
CA GLY A 16 14.43 -10.24 2.93
C GLY A 16 15.31 -10.90 1.88
N THR A 17 16.42 -10.28 1.50
CA THR A 17 17.36 -10.88 0.52
C THR A 17 18.01 -12.15 1.02
N ASP A 18 18.14 -12.29 2.34
CA ASP A 18 18.94 -13.35 2.94
C ASP A 18 18.15 -14.66 3.10
N ASP A 19 16.83 -14.56 3.34
CA ASP A 19 15.96 -15.71 3.59
C ASP A 19 14.77 -15.82 2.61
N GLY A 20 14.58 -14.83 1.74
CA GLY A 20 13.46 -14.78 0.81
C GLY A 20 12.10 -14.64 1.48
N LYS A 21 12.05 -14.31 2.77
CA LYS A 21 10.78 -14.23 3.52
C LYS A 21 10.18 -12.84 3.43
N LEU A 22 8.85 -12.81 3.42
CA LEU A 22 8.08 -11.58 3.54
C LEU A 22 8.36 -10.91 4.89
N ASP A 23 8.94 -9.71 4.86
CA ASP A 23 9.30 -8.91 6.04
C ASP A 23 8.26 -7.83 6.34
N THR A 24 7.82 -7.08 5.33
CA THR A 24 6.88 -5.97 5.52
C THR A 24 5.82 -5.97 4.43
N VAL A 25 4.57 -5.72 4.81
CA VAL A 25 3.48 -5.42 3.87
C VAL A 25 2.99 -4.00 4.13
N LEU A 26 2.86 -3.23 3.05
CA LEU A 26 2.26 -1.90 3.06
C LEU A 26 1.11 -1.86 2.06
N PHE A 27 -0.02 -1.29 2.45
CA PHE A 27 -1.07 -0.83 1.58
C PHE A 27 -1.12 0.68 1.60
N ILE A 28 -1.22 1.28 0.42
CA ILE A 28 -1.30 2.71 0.23
C ILE A 28 -2.48 3.03 -0.66
N LEU A 29 -3.32 3.95 -0.20
CA LEU A 29 -4.45 4.49 -0.95
C LEU A 29 -4.50 6.01 -0.78
N TYR A 30 -5.32 6.67 -1.59
CA TYR A 30 -5.50 8.13 -1.50
C TYR A 30 -6.96 8.48 -1.22
N ASP A 31 -7.19 9.06 -0.04
CA ASP A 31 -8.49 9.60 0.32
C ASP A 31 -8.70 10.94 -0.40
N LYS A 32 -9.68 10.96 -1.31
CA LYS A 32 -10.04 12.13 -2.11
C LYS A 32 -10.76 13.19 -1.31
N LEU A 33 -11.59 12.80 -0.35
CA LEU A 33 -12.35 13.71 0.49
C LEU A 33 -11.41 14.48 1.41
N GLN A 34 -10.50 13.75 2.07
CA GLN A 34 -9.53 14.36 2.99
C GLN A 34 -8.22 14.81 2.32
N ARG A 35 -8.08 14.55 1.01
CA ARG A 35 -6.94 14.91 0.15
C ARG A 35 -5.59 14.47 0.70
N ARG A 36 -5.50 13.23 1.18
CA ARG A 36 -4.28 12.68 1.79
C ARG A 36 -4.09 11.21 1.46
N TYR A 37 -2.84 10.80 1.44
CA TYR A 37 -2.47 9.39 1.38
C TYR A 37 -2.72 8.74 2.73
N ILE A 38 -3.14 7.49 2.67
CA ILE A 38 -3.36 6.64 3.82
C ILE A 38 -2.43 5.46 3.69
N ILE A 39 -1.73 5.17 4.77
CA ILE A 39 -0.79 4.07 4.87
C ILE A 39 -1.32 3.10 5.91
N ARG A 40 -1.46 1.84 5.50
CA ARG A 40 -1.71 0.70 6.39
C ARG A 40 -0.54 -0.25 6.22
N GLY A 41 0.14 -0.62 7.29
CA GLY A 41 1.29 -1.50 7.15
C GLY A 41 1.50 -2.39 8.34
N LYS A 42 2.21 -3.48 8.14
CA LYS A 42 2.54 -4.44 9.18
C LYS A 42 3.86 -5.13 8.83
N ARG A 43 4.74 -5.26 9.82
CA ARG A 43 5.90 -6.16 9.71
C ARG A 43 5.44 -7.59 10.00
N ASN A 44 5.97 -8.56 9.28
CA ASN A 44 5.64 -9.95 9.50
C ASN A 44 6.20 -10.43 10.84
N HIS A 45 5.47 -11.34 11.48
CA HIS A 45 5.89 -11.89 12.75
C HIS A 45 7.22 -12.63 12.60
N SER A 46 8.13 -12.41 13.53
CA SER A 46 9.32 -13.24 13.66
C SER A 46 9.11 -14.26 14.77
N THR A 47 9.99 -15.26 14.86
CA THR A 47 9.96 -16.22 15.98
C THR A 47 10.16 -15.56 17.35
N LYS A 48 10.72 -14.35 17.39
CA LYS A 48 11.05 -13.62 18.62
C LYS A 48 10.11 -12.46 18.93
N TYR A 49 9.47 -11.89 17.91
CA TYR A 49 8.74 -10.62 18.03
C TYR A 49 7.41 -10.66 17.29
N ILE A 50 6.38 -10.21 18.00
CA ILE A 50 5.05 -9.95 17.46
C ILE A 50 5.00 -8.48 17.02
N PHE A 51 4.59 -8.24 15.78
CA PHE A 51 4.42 -6.89 15.24
C PHE A 51 2.94 -6.62 14.99
N TYR A 52 2.51 -5.41 15.31
CA TYR A 52 1.14 -4.97 15.10
C TYR A 52 1.03 -4.09 13.86
N PRO A 53 -0.17 -4.00 13.26
CA PRO A 53 -0.42 -3.04 12.20
C PRO A 53 -0.16 -1.61 12.68
N PHE A 54 0.25 -0.77 11.74
CA PHE A 54 0.37 0.66 11.92
C PHE A 54 -0.43 1.41 10.85
N SER A 55 -0.81 2.63 11.20
CA SER A 55 -1.73 3.48 10.45
C SER A 55 -1.22 4.91 10.46
N PHE A 56 -0.94 5.45 9.28
CA PHE A 56 -0.46 6.83 9.13
C PHE A 56 -1.15 7.54 7.97
N MET A 57 -1.08 8.86 7.97
CA MET A 57 -1.55 9.71 6.88
C MET A 57 -0.40 10.59 6.40
N CYS A 58 -0.37 10.90 5.10
CA CYS A 58 0.64 11.78 4.52
C CYS A 58 0.02 12.66 3.43
N ASN A 59 0.36 13.94 3.38
CA ASN A 59 -0.29 14.89 2.47
C ASN A 59 0.31 14.88 1.06
N ASN A 60 1.54 14.37 0.88
CA ASN A 60 2.20 14.42 -0.42
C ASN A 60 3.05 13.17 -0.71
N SER A 61 3.17 12.87 -2.00
CA SER A 61 3.89 11.68 -2.49
C SER A 61 5.39 11.68 -2.18
N LYS A 62 6.04 12.85 -2.00
CA LYS A 62 7.48 12.92 -1.75
C LYS A 62 7.80 12.46 -0.34
N ASP A 63 7.14 13.05 0.66
CA ASP A 63 7.33 12.70 2.07
C ASP A 63 6.88 11.26 2.33
N LEU A 64 5.81 10.81 1.66
CA LEU A 64 5.39 9.41 1.69
C LEU A 64 6.46 8.47 1.12
N THR A 65 7.09 8.85 0.00
CA THR A 65 8.20 8.05 -0.55
C THR A 65 9.35 7.97 0.45
N ASP A 66 9.67 9.08 1.14
CA ASP A 66 10.72 9.12 2.15
C ASP A 66 10.38 8.21 3.34
N PHE A 67 9.15 8.27 3.84
CA PHE A 67 8.65 7.36 4.88
C PHE A 67 8.75 5.89 4.47
N ILE A 68 8.24 5.52 3.28
CA ILE A 68 8.32 4.13 2.80
C ILE A 68 9.78 3.70 2.70
N SER A 69 10.66 4.56 2.18
CA SER A 69 12.08 4.25 2.03
C SER A 69 12.85 4.04 3.34
N PHE A 70 12.24 4.43 4.48
CA PHE A 70 12.71 4.15 5.82
C PHE A 70 12.04 2.90 6.41
N ALA A 71 10.73 2.74 6.18
CA ALA A 71 9.94 1.62 6.69
C ALA A 71 10.36 0.27 6.09
N ILE A 72 10.82 0.27 4.83
CA ILE A 72 11.35 -0.92 4.15
C ILE A 72 12.86 -0.80 3.91
N CYS A 73 13.57 -1.93 3.91
CA CYS A 73 14.99 -2.01 3.57
C CYS A 73 15.20 -1.87 2.06
N ARG A 74 15.90 -0.81 1.64
CA ARG A 74 16.14 -0.53 0.21
C ARG A 74 17.00 -1.57 -0.53
N LYS A 75 17.67 -2.46 0.21
CA LYS A 75 18.45 -3.57 -0.37
C LYS A 75 17.56 -4.77 -0.68
N ASN A 76 16.39 -4.85 -0.08
CA ASN A 76 15.43 -5.92 -0.27
C ASN A 76 14.75 -5.83 -1.63
N LEU A 77 14.19 -6.96 -2.05
CA LEU A 77 13.31 -7.03 -3.21
C LEU A 77 11.90 -6.69 -2.79
N CYS A 78 11.14 -6.08 -3.70
CA CYS A 78 9.74 -5.77 -3.45
C CYS A 78 8.85 -6.35 -4.54
N ASN A 79 7.65 -6.79 -4.15
CA ASN A 79 6.53 -6.89 -5.07
C ASN A 79 5.71 -5.60 -4.98
N TYR A 80 5.25 -5.13 -6.13
CA TYR A 80 4.27 -4.04 -6.22
C TYR A 80 3.02 -4.57 -6.89
N VAL A 81 1.88 -4.49 -6.21
CA VAL A 81 0.59 -4.89 -6.77
C VAL A 81 -0.38 -3.72 -6.67
N LEU A 82 -1.02 -3.37 -7.77
CA LEU A 82 -2.03 -2.33 -7.82
C LEU A 82 -3.41 -2.98 -7.92
N TYR A 83 -4.29 -2.65 -7.00
CA TYR A 83 -5.65 -3.17 -6.94
C TYR A 83 -6.69 -2.08 -7.20
N ASN A 84 -7.85 -2.49 -7.72
CA ASN A 84 -9.09 -1.72 -7.73
C ASN A 84 -10.15 -2.47 -6.91
N TYR A 85 -10.24 -2.15 -5.62
CA TYR A 85 -11.23 -2.77 -4.73
C TYR A 85 -12.62 -2.17 -5.01
N ASP A 86 -13.63 -3.03 -5.16
CA ASP A 86 -15.03 -2.64 -5.38
C ASP A 86 -15.85 -2.56 -4.07
N ASN A 87 -15.28 -3.04 -2.96
CA ASN A 87 -15.94 -3.24 -1.68
C ASN A 87 -15.34 -2.40 -0.54
N LEU A 88 -14.61 -1.32 -0.86
CA LEU A 88 -14.01 -0.48 0.17
C LEU A 88 -15.08 0.19 1.06
N PRO A 89 -14.87 0.23 2.39
CA PRO A 89 -15.65 1.06 3.30
C PRO A 89 -15.72 2.51 2.86
N PHE A 90 -16.83 3.18 3.20
CA PHE A 90 -17.04 4.59 2.86
C PHE A 90 -16.08 5.52 3.58
N SER A 91 -15.82 5.26 4.87
CA SER A 91 -14.83 5.99 5.63
C SER A 91 -13.47 5.36 5.46
N SER A 92 -12.47 6.18 5.18
CA SER A 92 -11.10 5.71 5.10
C SER A 92 -10.52 5.22 6.43
N ASP A 93 -11.12 5.63 7.55
CA ASP A 93 -10.75 5.18 8.88
C ASP A 93 -11.16 3.71 9.11
N ASP A 94 -12.21 3.25 8.41
CA ASP A 94 -12.69 1.86 8.46
C ASP A 94 -11.90 0.93 7.53
N ILE A 95 -11.09 1.49 6.62
CA ILE A 95 -10.19 0.72 5.75
C ILE A 95 -8.94 0.32 6.56
N THR A 96 -9.03 -0.78 7.29
CA THR A 96 -7.94 -1.30 8.14
C THR A 96 -6.93 -2.14 7.35
N TYR A 97 -5.79 -2.46 7.99
CA TYR A 97 -4.83 -3.40 7.41
C TYR A 97 -5.45 -4.78 7.22
N GLU A 98 -6.16 -5.28 8.25
CA GLU A 98 -6.83 -6.58 8.26
C GLU A 98 -7.85 -6.66 7.13
N PHE A 99 -8.69 -5.64 6.97
CA PHE A 99 -9.69 -5.59 5.90
C PHE A 99 -9.03 -5.76 4.52
N LEU A 100 -7.97 -4.97 4.23
CA LEU A 100 -7.28 -5.04 2.94
C LEU A 100 -6.60 -6.39 2.73
N ASN A 101 -5.98 -6.95 3.77
CA ASN A 101 -5.29 -8.23 3.70
C ASN A 101 -6.26 -9.43 3.55
N GLU A 102 -7.45 -9.35 4.12
CA GLU A 102 -8.47 -10.42 4.04
C GLU A 102 -9.29 -10.35 2.75
N ASN A 103 -9.42 -9.16 2.15
CA ASN A 103 -10.21 -8.94 0.94
C ASN A 103 -9.36 -8.83 -0.33
N GLU A 104 -8.04 -9.06 -0.24
CA GLU A 104 -7.22 -9.09 -1.44
C GLU A 104 -7.59 -10.29 -2.33
N SER A 105 -7.76 -10.02 -3.62
CA SER A 105 -8.09 -11.04 -4.61
C SER A 105 -7.43 -10.70 -5.93
N TYR A 106 -6.94 -11.73 -6.63
CA TYR A 106 -6.42 -11.60 -7.99
C TYR A 106 -7.46 -11.00 -8.97
N SER A 107 -8.75 -11.12 -8.66
CA SER A 107 -9.81 -10.55 -9.50
C SER A 107 -9.82 -9.01 -9.47
N TYR A 108 -9.21 -8.40 -8.45
CA TYR A 108 -9.10 -6.94 -8.31
C TYR A 108 -7.75 -6.39 -8.77
N GLU A 109 -6.82 -7.26 -9.16
CA GLU A 109 -5.48 -6.86 -9.58
C GLU A 109 -5.51 -6.17 -10.95
N LEU A 110 -4.97 -4.95 -11.01
CA LEU A 110 -4.75 -4.22 -12.25
C LEU A 110 -3.35 -4.44 -12.82
N ALA A 111 -2.35 -4.57 -11.94
CA ALA A 111 -0.96 -4.80 -12.32
C ALA A 111 -0.15 -5.36 -11.15
N GLY A 112 0.74 -6.30 -11.47
CA GLY A 112 1.72 -6.88 -10.55
C GLY A 112 3.15 -6.76 -11.10
N TYR A 113 4.11 -6.51 -10.21
CA TYR A 113 5.53 -6.53 -10.51
C TYR A 113 6.27 -7.24 -9.38
N ASP A 114 6.83 -8.41 -9.68
CA ASP A 114 7.49 -9.24 -8.67
C ASP A 114 8.99 -9.00 -8.61
N ASN A 115 9.56 -9.14 -7.41
CA ASN A 115 11.01 -9.21 -7.16
C ASN A 115 11.79 -8.02 -7.74
N VAL A 116 11.21 -6.82 -7.71
CA VAL A 116 11.87 -5.63 -8.24
C VAL A 116 12.69 -4.93 -7.16
N LYS A 117 13.84 -4.37 -7.54
CA LYS A 117 14.64 -3.55 -6.63
C LYS A 117 13.90 -2.24 -6.32
N PHE A 118 13.98 -1.81 -5.06
CA PHE A 118 13.43 -0.54 -4.63
C PHE A 118 13.99 0.61 -5.48
N ASN A 119 13.09 1.38 -6.10
CA ASN A 119 13.46 2.57 -6.86
C ASN A 119 12.58 3.75 -6.44
N LYS A 120 13.20 4.72 -5.76
CA LYS A 120 12.54 5.92 -5.22
C LYS A 120 11.74 6.66 -6.29
N LYS A 121 12.32 6.89 -7.48
CA LYS A 121 11.67 7.63 -8.57
C LYS A 121 10.46 6.87 -9.12
N LYS A 122 10.57 5.55 -9.28
CA LYS A 122 9.46 4.69 -9.75
C LYS A 122 8.33 4.68 -8.71
N LEU A 123 8.66 4.48 -7.42
CA LEU A 123 7.70 4.52 -6.33
C LEU A 123 6.95 5.87 -6.28
N THR A 124 7.65 7.00 -6.34
CA THR A 124 6.98 8.31 -6.36
C THR A 124 6.01 8.45 -7.53
N LYS A 125 6.32 7.89 -8.71
CA LYS A 125 5.37 7.87 -9.84
C LYS A 125 4.13 7.03 -9.54
N HIS A 126 4.31 5.83 -8.97
CA HIS A 126 3.17 4.99 -8.57
C HIS A 126 2.30 5.67 -7.52
N LEU A 127 2.90 6.33 -6.52
CA LEU A 127 2.14 7.06 -5.50
C LEU A 127 1.35 8.22 -6.10
N LYS A 128 1.95 9.00 -7.01
CA LYS A 128 1.22 10.07 -7.72
C LYS A 128 0.03 9.56 -8.50
N MET A 129 0.10 8.34 -9.03
CA MET A 129 -1.01 7.70 -9.74
C MET A 129 -2.23 7.51 -8.83
N LEU A 130 -2.05 7.07 -7.58
CA LEU A 130 -3.16 6.90 -6.62
C LEU A 130 -3.94 8.22 -6.41
N ASN A 131 -3.22 9.34 -6.39
CA ASN A 131 -3.85 10.67 -6.30
C ASN A 131 -4.48 11.15 -7.61
N ASN A 132 -3.98 10.74 -8.77
CA ASN A 132 -4.39 11.32 -10.05
C ASN A 132 -5.33 10.43 -10.88
N VAL A 133 -5.41 9.14 -10.59
CA VAL A 133 -6.27 8.17 -11.28
C VAL A 133 -7.37 7.74 -10.32
N PHE A 134 -8.61 7.96 -10.73
CA PHE A 134 -9.81 7.67 -9.96
C PHE A 134 -11.03 7.72 -10.88
N ASN A 135 -12.08 7.01 -10.50
CA ASN A 135 -13.36 7.11 -11.17
C ASN A 135 -14.21 8.19 -10.49
N TYR A 136 -14.87 9.01 -11.30
CA TYR A 136 -15.93 9.90 -10.86
C TYR A 136 -17.25 9.17 -11.08
N TYR A 137 -18.03 8.99 -10.02
CA TYR A 137 -19.45 8.63 -10.11
C TYR A 137 -20.26 9.58 -9.25
#